data_AF-A0A4Z0W2C1-F1
#
_entry.id   AF-A0A4Z0W2C1-F1
#
_cell.length_a   1.000
_cell.length_b   1.000
_cell.length_c   1.000
_cell.angle_alpha   90.00
_cell.angle_beta   90.00
_cell.angle_gamma   90.00
#
_symmetry.space_group_name_H-M   'P 1'
#
loop_
_entity.id
_entity.type
_entity.pdbx_description
1 polymer ?
#
loop_
_entity_poly.entity_id
_entity_poly.type
_entity_poly.pdbx_seq_one_letter_code
_entity_poly.pdbx_strand_id
1 'polypeptide(L)'
;MGDVKGYVKYIEDSGSTVEKVLGEQMGGFIGYNSGVIDNSFSRGYVEGKEKIGGFVGFNNGSVENSYSAAEVFGDSRLGGFAGDSISSDLVNCYYDSDLLDSSLVYNNLAIGETTANMKNAATFSGWDFTNIWKISTGYPELR
;
A
#
# COMPACT_ATOMS: atom_id res chain seq x y z
N MET A 1 22.57 -16.40 -7.79
CA MET A 1 22.16 -16.59 -6.38
C MET A 1 22.64 -15.34 -5.65
N GLY A 2 21.86 -14.27 -5.76
CA GLY A 2 22.21 -12.94 -5.26
C GLY A 2 21.12 -12.49 -4.31
N ASP A 3 21.49 -12.29 -3.05
CA ASP A 3 20.60 -11.80 -2.01
C ASP A 3 20.05 -10.43 -2.39
N VAL A 4 18.75 -10.35 -2.67
CA VAL A 4 18.03 -9.06 -2.64
C VAL A 4 17.52 -8.89 -1.21
N LYS A 5 18.29 -8.12 -0.43
CA LYS A 5 17.91 -7.70 0.92
C LYS A 5 16.88 -6.58 0.83
N GLY A 6 15.67 -6.88 1.29
CA GLY A 6 14.59 -5.91 1.48
C GLY A 6 13.47 -6.53 2.31
N TYR A 7 13.80 -7.07 3.49
CA TYR A 7 12.81 -7.62 4.40
C TYR A 7 12.29 -6.52 5.32
N VAL A 8 11.05 -6.05 5.10
CA VAL A 8 10.26 -5.49 6.20
C VAL A 8 9.57 -6.68 6.87
N LYS A 9 10.09 -6.98 8.05
CA LYS A 9 9.66 -8.05 8.96
C LYS A 9 8.22 -7.80 9.37
N TYR A 10 7.38 -8.82 9.19
CA TYR A 10 6.08 -9.06 9.83
C TYR A 10 5.59 -7.89 10.66
N ILE A 11 4.70 -7.11 10.08
CA ILE A 11 3.81 -6.31 10.90
C ILE A 11 2.43 -6.95 10.84
N GLU A 12 2.17 -7.83 11.79
CA GLU A 12 0.80 -8.08 12.21
C GLU A 12 0.42 -6.85 13.05
N ASP A 13 -0.47 -6.01 12.52
CA ASP A 13 -1.19 -4.97 13.29
C ASP A 13 -0.44 -3.68 13.72
N SER A 14 0.48 -3.14 12.91
CA SER A 14 1.02 -1.78 13.12
C SER A 14 1.48 -1.06 11.84
N GLY A 15 1.35 0.26 11.80
CA GLY A 15 1.83 1.06 10.67
C GLY A 15 3.34 0.93 10.52
N SER A 16 3.82 0.64 9.30
CA SER A 16 5.25 0.73 8.95
C SER A 16 5.55 2.11 8.37
N THR A 17 6.61 2.77 8.86
CA THR A 17 7.27 3.89 8.17
C THR A 17 8.67 3.42 7.78
N VAL A 18 8.96 3.31 6.48
CA VAL A 18 10.24 2.76 6.00
C VAL A 18 11.19 3.89 5.60
N GLU A 19 12.43 3.86 6.11
CA GLU A 19 13.56 4.61 5.57
C GLU A 19 14.14 3.87 4.35
N LYS A 20 14.14 4.54 3.20
CA LYS A 20 14.80 4.25 1.91
C LYS A 20 15.36 2.83 1.73
N VAL A 21 14.72 2.03 0.88
CA VAL A 21 15.18 0.69 0.47
C VAL A 21 15.32 0.65 -1.05
N LEU A 22 16.44 0.14 -1.59
CA LEU A 22 16.67 0.01 -3.03
C LEU A 22 16.46 -1.45 -3.47
N GLY A 23 15.48 -1.72 -4.33
CA GLY A 23 15.17 -3.06 -4.87
C GLY A 23 14.31 -3.04 -6.15
N GLU A 24 14.19 -4.19 -6.83
CA GLU A 24 13.38 -4.39 -8.06
C GLU A 24 11.89 -4.67 -7.78
N GLN A 25 11.54 -4.96 -6.53
CA GLN A 25 10.17 -5.17 -6.07
C GLN A 25 10.08 -4.63 -4.65
N MET A 26 9.42 -3.50 -4.49
CA MET A 26 9.41 -2.74 -3.24
C MET A 26 7.97 -2.50 -2.80
N GLY A 27 7.66 -2.75 -1.53
CA GLY A 27 6.37 -2.44 -0.91
C GLY A 27 6.56 -1.63 0.35
N GLY A 28 5.75 -0.58 0.57
CA GLY A 28 5.83 0.25 1.78
C GLY A 28 5.45 -0.49 3.07
N PHE A 29 4.62 -1.54 2.96
CA PHE A 29 4.30 -2.45 4.05
C PHE A 29 5.11 -3.76 3.95
N ILE A 30 5.04 -4.43 2.79
CA ILE A 30 5.65 -5.75 2.57
C ILE A 30 6.18 -5.91 1.14
N GLY A 31 7.37 -6.49 0.98
CA GLY A 31 7.94 -6.74 -0.36
C GLY A 31 7.20 -7.83 -1.14
N TYR A 32 6.89 -8.96 -0.50
CA TYR A 32 6.19 -10.10 -1.09
C TYR A 32 5.12 -10.62 -0.13
N ASN A 33 3.85 -10.63 -0.55
CA ASN A 33 2.75 -11.23 0.20
C ASN A 33 2.36 -12.59 -0.39
N SER A 34 2.18 -13.60 0.46
CA SER A 34 1.56 -14.90 0.12
C SER A 34 0.60 -15.40 1.19
N GLY A 35 0.26 -14.54 2.15
CA GLY A 35 -0.66 -14.82 3.24
C GLY A 35 -1.91 -13.96 3.15
N VAL A 36 -2.61 -13.84 4.28
CA VAL A 36 -3.78 -12.97 4.43
C VAL A 36 -3.35 -11.72 5.17
N ILE A 37 -3.64 -10.56 4.59
CA ILE A 37 -3.50 -9.24 5.23
C ILE A 37 -4.90 -8.64 5.29
N ASP A 38 -5.28 -8.13 6.45
CA ASP A 38 -6.56 -7.47 6.66
C ASP A 38 -6.37 -6.24 7.53
N ASN A 39 -7.23 -5.23 7.34
CA ASN A 39 -7.28 -4.01 8.14
C ASN A 39 -5.91 -3.36 8.41
N SER A 40 -5.10 -3.18 7.36
CA SER A 40 -3.71 -2.74 7.47
C SER A 40 -3.43 -1.46 6.68
N PHE A 41 -2.35 -0.75 7.02
CA PHE A 41 -1.98 0.45 6.28
C PHE A 41 -0.49 0.72 6.18
N SER A 42 -0.08 1.39 5.09
CA SER A 42 1.27 1.93 4.91
C SER A 42 1.25 3.45 4.78
N ARG A 43 2.26 4.10 5.37
CA ARG A 43 2.53 5.54 5.26
C ARG A 43 4.04 5.74 5.17
N GLY A 44 4.49 6.88 4.65
CA GLY A 44 5.91 7.21 4.56
C GLY A 44 6.41 7.23 3.13
N TYR A 45 7.70 6.98 2.93
CA TYR A 45 8.36 7.17 1.63
C TYR A 45 8.90 5.84 1.10
N VAL A 46 8.52 5.47 -0.12
CA VAL A 46 8.97 4.25 -0.81
C VAL A 46 9.70 4.67 -2.07
N GLU A 47 10.96 4.27 -2.20
CA GLU A 47 11.77 4.51 -3.39
C GLU A 47 12.24 3.18 -3.97
N GLY A 48 12.40 3.08 -5.28
CA GLY A 48 12.85 1.86 -5.94
C GLY A 48 13.06 2.10 -7.43
N LYS A 49 13.37 1.04 -8.19
CA LYS A 49 13.67 1.18 -9.63
C LYS A 49 12.54 0.73 -10.54
N GLU A 50 11.92 -0.39 -10.21
CA GLU A 50 10.84 -1.00 -11.01
C GLU A 50 9.83 -1.67 -10.06
N LYS A 51 8.57 -1.81 -10.49
CA LYS A 51 7.51 -2.58 -9.81
C LYS A 51 7.38 -2.28 -8.32
N ILE A 52 7.06 -1.03 -8.03
CA ILE A 52 6.96 -0.54 -6.65
C ILE A 52 5.49 -0.38 -6.28
N GLY A 53 5.09 -0.92 -5.12
CA GLY A 53 3.79 -0.70 -4.52
C GLY A 53 3.87 0.18 -3.28
N GLY A 54 2.93 1.11 -3.12
CA GLY A 54 2.82 1.88 -1.87
C GLY A 54 2.57 1.00 -0.64
N PHE A 55 1.88 -0.13 -0.82
CA PHE A 55 1.60 -1.13 0.22
C PHE A 55 2.42 -2.41 0.02
N VAL A 56 2.25 -3.10 -1.11
CA VAL A 56 2.88 -4.40 -1.38
C VAL A 56 3.70 -4.38 -2.67
N GLY A 57 4.93 -4.90 -2.65
CA GLY A 57 5.73 -5.00 -3.89
C GLY A 57 5.11 -6.00 -4.86
N PHE A 58 5.01 -7.25 -4.42
CA PHE A 58 4.39 -8.34 -5.17
C PHE A 58 3.34 -9.06 -4.32
N ASN A 59 2.11 -9.16 -4.81
CA ASN A 59 1.02 -9.83 -4.12
C ASN A 59 0.65 -11.19 -4.74
N ASN A 60 0.71 -12.24 -3.93
CA ASN A 60 0.27 -13.62 -4.21
C ASN A 60 -0.59 -14.18 -3.06
N GLY A 61 -1.16 -13.30 -2.26
CA GLY A 61 -2.08 -13.65 -1.16
C GLY A 61 -3.27 -12.70 -1.18
N SER A 62 -4.12 -12.77 -0.15
CA SER A 62 -5.25 -11.85 -0.03
C SER A 62 -4.88 -10.62 0.79
N VAL A 63 -5.39 -9.47 0.37
CA VAL A 63 -5.31 -8.21 1.09
C VAL A 63 -6.68 -7.57 1.09
N GLU A 64 -7.21 -7.32 2.29
CA GLU A 64 -8.53 -6.76 2.48
C GLU A 64 -8.50 -5.52 3.36
N ASN A 65 -9.43 -4.60 3.10
CA ASN A 65 -9.69 -3.42 3.94
C ASN A 65 -8.42 -2.66 4.33
N SER A 66 -7.51 -2.50 3.39
CA SER A 66 -6.18 -1.96 3.64
C SER A 66 -5.91 -0.75 2.76
N TYR A 67 -4.99 0.12 3.17
CA TYR A 67 -4.66 1.29 2.35
C TYR A 67 -3.18 1.67 2.33
N SER A 68 -2.79 2.39 1.27
CA SER A 68 -1.52 3.10 1.23
C SER A 68 -1.73 4.61 1.17
N ALA A 69 -1.06 5.32 2.06
CA ALA A 69 -0.80 6.75 1.92
C ALA A 69 0.72 7.00 1.95
N ALA A 70 1.45 6.15 1.24
CA ALA A 70 2.89 6.30 1.05
C ALA A 70 3.18 7.15 -0.18
N GLU A 71 4.16 8.03 -0.08
CA GLU A 71 4.79 8.67 -1.23
C GLU A 71 5.65 7.64 -1.94
N VAL A 72 5.37 7.39 -3.22
CA VAL A 72 6.07 6.37 -4.01
C VAL A 72 6.86 7.02 -5.13
N PHE A 73 8.16 6.76 -5.14
CA PHE A 73 9.10 7.23 -6.14
C PHE A 73 9.81 6.06 -6.82
N GLY A 74 9.98 6.15 -8.13
CA GLY A 74 10.84 5.23 -8.85
C GLY A 74 10.93 5.56 -10.33
N ASP A 75 11.78 4.82 -11.04
CA ASP A 75 12.11 5.14 -12.43
C ASP A 75 11.02 4.65 -13.41
N SER A 76 10.31 3.57 -13.06
CA SER A 76 9.22 3.04 -13.89
C SER A 76 8.31 2.07 -13.13
N ARG A 77 7.06 1.94 -13.62
CA ARG A 77 6.07 0.95 -13.17
C ARG A 77 5.73 1.03 -11.69
N LEU A 78 5.15 2.17 -11.30
CA LEU A 78 4.62 2.37 -9.97
C LEU A 78 3.18 1.85 -9.89
N GLY A 79 2.84 1.20 -8.79
CA GLY A 79 1.47 0.91 -8.40
C GLY A 79 1.17 1.61 -7.09
N GLY A 80 0.05 2.33 -7.04
CA GLY A 80 -0.29 3.11 -5.85
C GLY A 80 -0.47 2.25 -4.59
N PHE A 81 -0.96 1.02 -4.78
CA PHE A 81 -1.07 0.03 -3.70
C PHE A 81 -0.11 -1.15 -3.88
N ALA A 82 -0.17 -1.82 -5.03
CA ALA A 82 0.65 -3.00 -5.33
C ALA A 82 1.53 -2.79 -6.56
N GLY A 83 2.81 -3.16 -6.49
CA GLY A 83 3.69 -3.10 -7.66
C GLY A 83 3.29 -4.13 -8.73
N ASP A 84 2.88 -5.32 -8.29
CA ASP A 84 2.36 -6.40 -9.12
C ASP A 84 1.44 -7.31 -8.27
N SER A 85 0.46 -7.98 -8.90
CA SER A 85 -0.42 -8.95 -8.24
C SER A 85 -0.83 -10.06 -9.22
N ILE A 86 -0.77 -11.31 -8.78
CA ILE A 86 -1.17 -12.46 -9.61
C ILE A 86 -2.63 -12.85 -9.46
N SER A 87 -3.33 -12.32 -8.46
CA SER A 87 -4.73 -12.62 -8.17
C SER A 87 -5.55 -11.35 -7.96
N SER A 88 -6.88 -11.49 -8.08
CA SER A 88 -7.88 -10.45 -7.82
C SER A 88 -8.12 -10.21 -6.32
N ASP A 89 -7.15 -10.56 -5.47
CA ASP A 89 -7.35 -10.70 -4.03
C ASP A 89 -7.05 -9.41 -3.28
N LEU A 90 -7.10 -8.26 -3.96
CA LEU A 90 -7.04 -6.92 -3.37
C LEU A 90 -8.48 -6.40 -3.27
N VAL A 91 -9.09 -6.54 -2.10
CA VAL A 91 -10.51 -6.21 -1.88
C VAL A 91 -10.62 -5.02 -0.93
N ASN A 92 -11.45 -4.02 -1.29
CA ASN A 92 -11.60 -2.78 -0.53
C ASN A 92 -10.25 -2.14 -0.17
N CYS A 93 -9.29 -2.25 -1.09
CA CYS A 93 -7.96 -1.69 -0.93
C CYS A 93 -7.86 -0.34 -1.62
N TYR A 94 -7.24 0.62 -0.96
CA TYR A 94 -7.20 2.02 -1.40
C TYR A 94 -5.79 2.58 -1.43
N TYR A 95 -5.51 3.55 -2.28
CA TYR A 95 -4.27 4.32 -2.21
C TYR A 95 -4.49 5.80 -2.47
N ASP A 96 -3.62 6.62 -1.89
CA ASP A 96 -3.62 8.07 -2.13
C ASP A 96 -2.99 8.40 -3.49
N SER A 97 -3.83 8.75 -4.47
CA SER A 97 -3.38 9.05 -5.83
C SER A 97 -2.57 10.33 -5.93
N ASP A 98 -2.70 11.26 -4.97
CA ASP A 98 -2.00 12.54 -5.01
C ASP A 98 -0.53 12.41 -4.54
N LEU A 99 -0.15 11.26 -3.97
CA LEU A 99 1.21 10.95 -3.50
C LEU A 99 2.05 10.17 -4.53
N LEU A 100 1.59 10.11 -5.78
CA LEU A 100 2.23 9.39 -6.88
C LEU A 100 2.50 10.32 -8.06
N ASP A 101 3.60 10.07 -8.77
CA ASP A 101 3.74 10.58 -10.13
C ASP A 101 2.80 9.79 -11.06
N SER A 102 1.65 10.40 -11.38
CA SER A 102 0.65 9.82 -12.27
C SER A 102 1.18 9.37 -13.64
N SER A 103 2.31 9.94 -14.11
CA SER A 103 2.91 9.56 -15.40
C SER A 103 3.63 8.21 -15.35
N LEU A 104 3.90 7.70 -14.16
CA LEU A 104 4.61 6.43 -13.92
C LEU A 104 3.71 5.32 -13.39
N VAL A 105 2.43 5.62 -13.13
CA VAL A 105 1.44 4.63 -12.68
C VAL A 105 1.21 3.61 -13.79
N TYR A 106 1.56 2.36 -13.51
CA TYR A 106 1.51 1.27 -14.48
C TYR A 106 0.27 0.40 -14.33
N ASN A 107 -0.27 0.28 -13.11
CA ASN A 107 -1.45 -0.50 -12.84
C ASN A 107 -2.33 0.17 -11.78
N ASN A 108 -3.63 -0.11 -11.84
CA ASN A 108 -4.63 0.31 -10.86
C ASN A 108 -5.19 -0.95 -10.20
N LEU A 109 -4.33 -1.70 -9.51
CA LEU A 109 -4.71 -2.96 -8.86
C LEU A 109 -5.61 -2.75 -7.61
N ALA A 110 -5.71 -1.51 -7.14
CA ALA A 110 -6.55 -1.07 -6.02
C ALA A 110 -7.25 0.25 -6.39
N ILE A 111 -8.08 0.77 -5.49
CA ILE A 111 -8.87 1.99 -5.73
C ILE A 111 -8.03 3.22 -5.41
N GLY A 112 -7.70 4.02 -6.42
CA GLY A 112 -6.99 5.29 -6.25
C GLY A 112 -7.93 6.43 -5.90
N GLU A 113 -7.65 7.13 -4.80
CA GLU A 113 -8.45 8.25 -4.31
C GLU A 113 -7.56 9.44 -3.93
N THR A 114 -8.08 10.65 -4.07
CA THR A 114 -7.33 11.87 -3.69
C THR A 114 -7.03 11.89 -2.19
N THR A 115 -6.02 12.66 -1.76
CA THR A 115 -5.72 12.86 -0.34
C THR A 115 -6.94 13.34 0.45
N ALA A 116 -7.79 14.16 -0.16
CA ALA A 116 -9.02 14.63 0.47
C ALA A 116 -10.02 13.49 0.71
N ASN A 117 -10.23 12.63 -0.30
CA ASN A 117 -11.12 11.48 -0.19
C ASN A 117 -10.55 10.41 0.75
N MET A 118 -9.24 10.20 0.74
CA MET A 118 -8.56 9.27 1.65
C MET A 118 -8.65 9.68 3.13
N LYS A 119 -9.07 10.91 3.43
CA LYS A 119 -9.35 11.41 4.79
C LYS A 119 -10.84 11.46 5.11
N ASN A 120 -11.69 10.89 4.25
CA ASN A 120 -13.13 10.84 4.42
C ASN A 120 -13.60 9.39 4.58
N ALA A 121 -14.27 9.10 5.71
CA ALA A 121 -14.76 7.75 6.00
C ALA A 121 -15.72 7.21 4.93
N ALA A 122 -16.47 8.09 4.26
CA ALA A 122 -17.41 7.70 3.21
C ALA A 122 -16.74 7.08 1.97
N THR A 123 -15.44 7.28 1.79
CA THR A 123 -14.65 6.73 0.68
C THR A 123 -14.44 5.22 0.81
N PHE A 124 -14.31 4.74 2.05
CA PHE A 124 -13.92 3.36 2.35
C PHE A 124 -15.16 2.47 2.47
N SER A 125 -15.64 1.99 1.32
CA SER A 125 -16.80 1.12 1.26
C SER A 125 -16.53 -0.20 1.98
N GLY A 126 -17.45 -0.61 2.86
CA GLY A 126 -17.36 -1.86 3.61
C GLY A 126 -16.46 -1.82 4.86
N TRP A 127 -15.80 -0.71 5.16
CA TRP A 127 -14.95 -0.60 6.35
C TRP A 127 -15.77 -0.33 7.62
N ASP A 128 -15.36 -0.94 8.73
CA ASP A 128 -16.00 -0.75 10.04
C ASP A 128 -15.34 0.42 10.81
N PHE A 129 -15.90 1.62 10.66
CA PHE A 129 -15.51 2.81 11.45
C PHE A 129 -16.12 2.86 12.87
N THR A 130 -16.97 1.89 13.21
CA THR A 130 -17.54 1.75 14.55
C THR A 130 -16.53 1.05 15.46
N ASN A 131 -15.93 -0.05 15.00
CA ASN A 131 -15.12 -0.93 15.85
C ASN A 131 -13.65 -1.05 15.46
N ILE A 132 -13.30 -0.91 14.17
CA ILE A 132 -11.93 -1.17 13.70
C ILE A 132 -11.19 0.14 13.42
N TRP A 133 -11.79 1.00 12.61
CA TRP A 133 -11.16 2.23 12.14
C TRP A 133 -11.70 3.47 12.84
N LYS A 134 -10.88 4.52 12.88
CA LYS A 134 -11.26 5.89 13.25
C LYS A 134 -10.65 6.89 12.28
N ILE A 135 -11.37 7.98 12.01
CA ILE A 135 -10.88 9.15 11.28
C ILE A 135 -11.21 10.38 12.12
N SER A 136 -10.21 11.22 12.39
CA SER A 136 -10.37 12.48 13.14
C SER A 136 -10.03 13.68 12.25
N THR A 137 -8.76 13.83 11.88
CA THR A 137 -8.25 14.92 11.03
C THR A 137 -7.27 14.44 9.96
N GLY A 138 -6.94 13.14 9.95
CA GLY A 138 -5.99 12.50 9.05
C GLY A 138 -6.56 11.29 8.33
N TYR A 139 -5.69 10.44 7.79
CA TYR A 139 -6.07 9.15 7.18
C TYR A 139 -6.66 8.19 8.23
N PRO A 140 -7.37 7.12 7.82
CA PRO A 140 -7.86 6.10 8.74
C PRO A 140 -6.77 5.56 9.66
N GLU A 141 -7.09 5.41 10.94
CA GLU A 141 -6.23 4.77 11.95
C GLU A 141 -7.00 3.67 12.65
N LEU A 142 -6.29 2.64 13.10
CA LEU A 142 -6.88 1.59 13.93
C LEU A 142 -7.25 2.18 15.30
N ARG A 143 -8.32 1.65 15.89
CA ARG A 143 -8.87 2.17 17.15
C ARG A 143 -7.97 1.95 18.34
#